data_AF-A0A947C648-F1
#
_entry.id   AF-A0A947C648-F1
#
_cell.length_a   1.000
_cell.length_b   1.000
_cell.length_c   1.000
_cell.angle_alpha   90.00
_cell.angle_beta   90.00
_cell.angle_gamma   90.00
#
_symmetry.space_group_name_H-M   'P 1'
#
loop_
_entity.id
_entity.type
_entity.pdbx_description
1 polymer ?
#
loop_
_entity_poly.entity_id
_entity_poly.type
_entity_poly.pdbx_seq_one_letter_code
_entity_poly.pdbx_strand_id
1 'polypeptide(L)'
;MANTVKKLIKEHVHDPELQQLLLENPDLLLLFSELDEQLEHSDKKNKRLQNRLKNAQREFEAKNDIHNEQFKTLSYRAYHDSMTGLPNRNYLLERTDAAILQAHRSSTPFALLFIDLDGFKYVNDHYGHDHGDEILKTIGVRLRGVIRET
;
A
#
# COMPACT_ATOMS: atom_id res chain seq x y z
N MET A 1 -12.22 -3.34 33.65
CA MET A 1 -13.32 -4.03 34.36
C MET A 1 -12.98 -4.28 35.84
N ALA A 2 -12.28 -3.33 36.50
CA ALA A 2 -11.89 -3.37 37.91
C ALA A 2 -13.05 -3.32 38.92
N ASN A 3 -14.26 -3.06 38.42
CA ASN A 3 -15.45 -3.06 39.25
C ASN A 3 -16.00 -4.47 39.47
N THR A 4 -15.62 -5.52 38.73
CA THR A 4 -16.43 -6.75 38.69
C THR A 4 -16.36 -7.59 39.97
N VAL A 5 -15.20 -7.73 40.62
CA VAL A 5 -15.09 -8.48 41.91
C VAL A 5 -15.57 -7.64 43.08
N LYS A 6 -15.20 -6.35 43.15
CA LYS A 6 -15.81 -5.40 44.10
C LYS A 6 -17.32 -5.25 43.93
N LYS A 7 -17.86 -5.42 42.71
CA LYS A 7 -19.29 -5.40 42.38
C LYS A 7 -19.95 -6.75 42.61
N LEU A 8 -19.28 -7.88 42.42
CA LEU A 8 -19.76 -9.20 42.86
C LEU A 8 -19.87 -9.26 44.38
N ILE A 9 -18.83 -8.79 45.08
CA ILE A 9 -18.83 -8.65 46.54
C ILE A 9 -19.87 -7.60 46.97
N LYS A 10 -20.04 -6.46 46.25
CA LYS A 10 -21.08 -5.43 46.53
C LYS A 10 -22.52 -5.85 46.18
N GLU A 11 -22.74 -6.64 45.14
CA GLU A 11 -24.05 -7.11 44.67
C GLU A 11 -24.51 -8.35 45.45
N HIS A 12 -23.56 -9.15 45.97
CA HIS A 12 -23.81 -10.30 46.85
C HIS A 12 -23.44 -10.01 48.32
N VAL A 13 -23.37 -8.74 48.75
CA VAL A 13 -23.17 -8.37 50.18
C VAL A 13 -24.24 -8.99 51.07
N HIS A 14 -25.38 -9.38 50.50
CA HIS A 14 -26.45 -10.01 51.26
C HIS A 14 -26.51 -11.53 51.11
N ASP A 15 -25.52 -12.18 50.47
CA ASP A 15 -25.41 -13.63 50.44
C ASP A 15 -24.68 -14.11 51.72
N PRO A 16 -25.42 -14.68 52.70
CA PRO A 16 -24.84 -15.02 53.99
C PRO A 16 -23.86 -16.19 53.91
N GLU A 17 -24.00 -17.08 52.92
CA GLU A 17 -23.05 -18.18 52.71
C GLU A 17 -21.69 -17.65 52.25
N LEU A 18 -21.70 -16.66 51.36
CA LEU A 18 -20.49 -16.05 50.81
C LEU A 18 -19.73 -15.23 51.87
N GLN A 19 -20.46 -14.51 52.74
CA GLN A 19 -19.86 -13.80 53.87
C GLN A 19 -19.23 -14.74 54.89
N GLN A 20 -19.91 -15.85 55.19
CA GLN A 20 -19.43 -16.83 56.16
C GLN A 20 -18.18 -17.57 55.65
N LEU A 21 -18.16 -17.95 54.36
CA LEU A 21 -17.00 -18.59 53.72
C LEU A 21 -15.75 -17.69 53.74
N LEU A 22 -15.93 -16.38 53.54
CA LEU A 22 -14.85 -15.38 53.60
C LEU A 22 -14.35 -15.12 55.03
N LEU A 23 -15.23 -15.22 56.03
CA LEU A 23 -14.87 -15.15 57.46
C LEU A 23 -14.10 -16.38 57.92
N GLU A 24 -14.45 -17.56 57.40
CA GLU A 24 -13.80 -18.83 57.71
C GLU A 24 -12.45 -19.01 56.98
N ASN A 25 -12.19 -18.25 55.91
CA ASN A 25 -10.97 -18.37 55.10
C ASN A 25 -10.40 -17.00 54.71
N PRO A 26 -9.69 -16.29 55.62
CA PRO A 26 -9.15 -14.96 55.34
C PRO A 26 -8.14 -14.91 54.17
N ASP A 27 -7.48 -16.02 53.86
CA ASP A 27 -6.54 -16.12 52.74
C ASP A 27 -7.23 -15.96 51.36
N LEU A 28 -8.52 -16.32 51.26
CA LEU A 28 -9.32 -16.13 50.03
C LEU A 28 -9.46 -14.64 49.70
N LEU A 29 -9.60 -13.79 50.72
CA LEU A 29 -9.71 -12.34 50.56
C LEU A 29 -8.42 -11.73 49.99
N LEU A 30 -7.27 -12.24 50.42
CA LEU A 30 -5.96 -11.85 49.91
C LEU A 30 -5.82 -12.27 48.44
N LEU A 31 -6.17 -13.52 48.12
CA LEU A 31 -6.11 -14.07 46.76
C LEU A 31 -7.00 -13.29 45.77
N PHE A 32 -8.22 -12.92 46.19
CA PHE A 32 -9.11 -12.10 45.36
C PHE A 32 -8.56 -10.70 45.10
N SER A 33 -7.94 -10.07 46.11
CA SER A 33 -7.32 -8.75 45.94
C SER A 33 -6.16 -8.79 44.95
N GLU A 34 -5.37 -9.86 44.97
CA GLU A 34 -4.23 -10.06 44.09
C GLU A 34 -4.67 -10.38 42.65
N LEU A 35 -5.76 -11.15 42.48
CA LEU A 35 -6.41 -11.37 41.17
C LEU A 35 -6.95 -10.07 40.56
N ASP A 36 -7.56 -9.19 41.37
CA ASP A 36 -8.06 -7.89 40.92
C ASP A 36 -6.92 -6.98 40.42
N GLU A 37 -5.81 -6.93 41.17
CA GLU A 37 -4.62 -6.18 40.73
C GLU A 37 -4.04 -6.74 39.42
N GLN A 38 -3.98 -8.06 39.27
CA GLN A 38 -3.51 -8.69 38.04
C GLN A 38 -4.44 -8.40 36.85
N LEU A 39 -5.75 -8.47 37.05
CA LEU A 39 -6.76 -8.12 36.03
C LEU A 39 -6.63 -6.65 35.60
N GLU A 40 -6.47 -5.73 36.56
CA GLU A 40 -6.21 -4.32 36.26
C GLU A 40 -4.92 -4.12 35.46
N HIS A 41 -3.85 -4.81 35.85
CA HIS A 41 -2.58 -4.75 35.15
C HIS A 41 -2.71 -5.27 33.71
N SER A 42 -3.43 -6.38 33.52
CA SER A 42 -3.73 -6.96 32.21
C SER A 42 -4.56 -6.01 31.33
N ASP A 43 -5.62 -5.40 31.87
CA ASP A 43 -6.44 -4.41 31.17
C ASP A 43 -5.59 -3.21 30.70
N LYS A 44 -4.73 -2.68 31.59
CA LYS A 44 -3.80 -1.60 31.25
C LYS A 44 -2.83 -2.03 30.15
N LYS A 45 -2.31 -3.26 30.20
CA LYS A 45 -1.40 -3.83 29.19
C LYS A 45 -2.10 -4.01 27.84
N ASN A 46 -3.32 -4.53 27.82
CA ASN A 46 -4.13 -4.70 26.61
C ASN A 46 -4.41 -3.36 25.93
N LYS A 47 -4.78 -2.33 26.70
CA LYS A 47 -4.98 -0.98 26.16
C LYS A 47 -3.70 -0.40 25.55
N ARG A 48 -2.54 -0.62 26.19
CA ARG A 48 -1.23 -0.24 25.64
C ARG A 48 -0.92 -0.99 24.34
N LEU A 49 -1.18 -2.29 24.28
CA LEU A 49 -0.98 -3.11 23.09
C LEU A 49 -1.88 -2.67 21.94
N GLN A 50 -3.16 -2.37 22.20
CA GLN A 50 -4.08 -1.84 21.19
C GLN A 50 -3.58 -0.52 20.59
N ASN A 51 -3.06 0.38 21.42
CA ASN A 51 -2.48 1.63 20.94
C ASN A 51 -1.21 1.40 20.10
N ARG A 52 -0.34 0.48 20.52
CA ARG A 52 0.86 0.11 19.75
C ARG A 52 0.49 -0.52 18.41
N LEU A 53 -0.50 -1.40 18.39
CA LEU A 53 -1.01 -2.03 17.17
C LEU A 53 -1.53 -0.97 16.20
N LYS A 54 -2.35 -0.04 16.69
CA LYS A 54 -2.90 1.06 15.89
C LYS A 54 -1.81 1.95 15.30
N ASN A 55 -0.77 2.26 16.08
CA ASN A 55 0.36 3.07 15.59
C ASN A 55 1.19 2.31 14.56
N ALA A 56 1.53 1.05 14.83
CA ALA A 56 2.27 0.21 13.90
C ALA A 56 1.51 0.01 12.59
N GLN A 57 0.19 -0.13 12.64
CA GLN A 57 -0.64 -0.23 11.45
C GLN A 57 -0.61 1.05 10.60
N ARG A 58 -0.72 2.22 11.23
CA ARG A 58 -0.59 3.51 10.53
C ARG A 58 0.78 3.70 9.89
N GLU A 59 1.84 3.31 10.60
CA GLU A 59 3.21 3.35 10.07
C GLU A 59 3.38 2.40 8.88
N PHE A 60 2.79 1.21 8.95
CA PHE A 60 2.81 0.25 7.86
C PHE A 60 2.06 0.77 6.63
N GLU A 61 0.86 1.33 6.81
CA GLU A 61 0.06 1.93 5.74
C GLU A 61 0.84 3.06 5.05
N ALA A 62 1.38 4.01 5.82
CA ALA A 62 2.19 5.10 5.27
C ALA A 62 3.43 4.61 4.51
N LYS A 63 4.09 3.56 5.01
CA LYS A 63 5.25 2.96 4.35
C LYS A 63 4.85 2.25 3.05
N ASN A 64 3.70 1.58 3.04
CA ASN A 64 3.18 0.90 1.85
C ASN A 64 2.83 1.91 0.76
N ASP A 65 2.23 3.05 1.12
CA ASP A 65 1.92 4.12 0.18
C ASP A 65 3.18 4.68 -0.49
N ILE A 66 4.22 4.97 0.30
CA ILE A 66 5.53 5.41 -0.22
C ILE A 66 6.12 4.36 -1.15
N HIS A 67 6.08 3.09 -0.77
CA HIS A 67 6.62 2.00 -1.57
C HIS A 67 5.87 1.85 -2.90
N ASN A 68 4.54 1.97 -2.88
CA ASN A 68 3.71 1.91 -4.08
C ASN A 68 4.02 3.05 -5.05
N GLU A 69 4.18 4.27 -4.54
CA GLU A 69 4.55 5.43 -5.38
C GLU A 69 5.97 5.28 -5.97
N GLN A 70 6.92 4.76 -5.19
CA GLN A 70 8.26 4.43 -5.67
C GLN A 70 8.20 3.35 -6.76
N PHE A 71 7.42 2.28 -6.55
CA PHE A 71 7.26 1.21 -7.51
C PHE A 71 6.62 1.70 -8.82
N LYS A 72 5.58 2.54 -8.75
CA LYS A 72 4.96 3.18 -9.93
C LYS A 72 5.99 4.01 -10.70
N THR A 73 6.77 4.84 -10.00
CA THR A 73 7.78 5.70 -10.63
C THR A 73 8.88 4.87 -11.30
N LEU A 74 9.36 3.83 -10.62
CA LEU A 74 10.37 2.92 -11.16
C LEU A 74 9.84 2.16 -12.38
N SER A 75 8.61 1.65 -12.30
CA SER A 75 7.94 0.97 -13.41
C SER A 75 7.77 1.92 -14.60
N TYR A 76 7.31 3.15 -14.37
CA TYR A 76 7.18 4.14 -15.44
C TYR A 76 8.52 4.38 -16.14
N ARG A 77 9.60 4.59 -15.37
CA ARG A 77 10.96 4.77 -15.91
C ARG A 77 11.51 3.55 -16.63
N ALA A 78 11.15 2.34 -16.19
CA ALA A 78 11.57 1.09 -16.83
C ALA A 78 10.91 0.90 -18.20
N TYR A 79 9.71 1.45 -18.41
CA TYR A 79 8.90 1.26 -19.62
C TYR A 79 8.77 2.48 -20.52
N HIS A 80 9.21 3.66 -20.08
CA HIS A 80 9.10 4.89 -20.86
C HIS A 80 10.46 5.53 -21.14
N ASP A 81 10.58 6.13 -22.31
CA ASP A 81 11.72 6.95 -22.70
C ASP A 81 11.68 8.29 -21.93
N SER A 82 12.79 8.68 -21.31
CA SER A 82 12.84 9.87 -20.45
C SER A 82 12.76 11.18 -21.22
N MET A 83 13.17 11.19 -22.50
CA MET A 83 13.15 12.39 -23.31
C MET A 83 11.74 12.70 -23.81
N THR A 84 11.06 11.72 -24.41
CA THR A 84 9.77 11.89 -25.07
C THR A 84 8.57 11.56 -24.17
N GLY A 85 8.78 10.75 -23.12
CA GLY A 85 7.73 10.16 -22.29
C GLY A 85 6.89 9.11 -23.01
N LEU A 86 7.30 8.65 -24.19
CA LEU A 86 6.63 7.57 -24.91
C LEU A 86 7.08 6.20 -24.35
N PRO A 87 6.30 5.13 -24.58
CA PRO A 87 6.77 3.76 -24.43
C PRO A 87 8.16 3.56 -25.05
N ASN A 88 9.09 3.03 -24.27
CA ASN A 88 10.40 2.69 -24.78
C ASN A 88 10.36 1.39 -25.59
N ARG A 89 11.50 1.04 -26.21
CA ARG A 89 11.60 -0.15 -27.04
C ARG A 89 11.27 -1.45 -26.31
N ASN A 90 11.66 -1.57 -25.03
CA ASN A 90 11.38 -2.78 -24.25
C ASN A 90 9.86 -2.94 -24.04
N TYR A 91 9.18 -1.84 -23.72
CA TYR A 91 7.73 -1.86 -23.56
C TYR A 91 7.02 -2.19 -24.86
N LEU A 92 7.48 -1.65 -26.00
CA LEU A 92 6.96 -2.00 -27.33
C LEU A 92 7.05 -3.51 -27.59
N LEU A 93 8.21 -4.12 -27.32
CA LEU A 93 8.43 -5.55 -27.55
C LEU A 93 7.49 -6.41 -26.70
N GLU A 94 7.40 -6.12 -25.40
CA GLU A 94 6.51 -6.84 -24.48
C GLU A 94 5.04 -6.74 -24.90
N ARG A 95 4.60 -5.54 -25.31
CA ARG A 95 3.22 -5.33 -25.81
C ARG A 95 2.99 -6.02 -27.15
N THR A 96 4.01 -6.11 -28.00
CA THR A 96 3.93 -6.83 -29.28
C THR A 96 3.79 -8.33 -29.05
N ASP A 97 4.58 -8.90 -28.13
CA ASP A 97 4.48 -10.33 -27.78
C ASP A 97 3.07 -10.67 -27.23
N ALA A 98 2.54 -9.82 -26.35
CA ALA A 98 1.18 -9.95 -25.85
C ALA A 98 0.13 -9.85 -26.98
N ALA A 99 0.30 -8.90 -27.91
CA ALA A 99 -0.61 -8.72 -29.04
C ALA A 99 -0.59 -9.92 -30.01
N ILE A 100 0.57 -10.52 -30.25
CA ILE A 100 0.71 -11.75 -31.05
C ILE A 100 -0.06 -12.90 -30.40
N LEU A 101 0.15 -13.13 -29.10
CA LEU A 101 -0.56 -14.17 -28.36
C LEU A 101 -2.09 -13.95 -28.37
N GLN A 102 -2.53 -12.69 -28.21
CA GLN A 102 -3.94 -12.35 -28.28
C GLN A 102 -4.52 -12.59 -29.67
N ALA A 103 -3.84 -12.16 -30.73
CA ALA A 103 -4.28 -12.35 -32.11
C ALA A 103 -4.45 -13.84 -32.46
N HIS A 104 -3.53 -14.69 -31.99
CA HIS A 104 -3.65 -16.15 -32.14
C HIS A 104 -4.90 -16.72 -31.44
N ARG A 105 -5.24 -16.21 -30.25
CA ARG A 105 -6.38 -16.70 -29.47
C ARG A 105 -7.72 -16.18 -29.98
N SER A 106 -7.80 -14.92 -30.39
CA SER A 106 -9.05 -14.26 -30.78
C SER A 106 -9.29 -14.22 -32.30
N SER A 107 -8.34 -14.72 -33.10
CA SER A 107 -8.34 -14.58 -34.56
C SER A 107 -8.51 -13.12 -35.04
N THR A 108 -8.10 -12.16 -34.21
CA THR A 108 -8.19 -10.73 -34.51
C THR A 108 -6.80 -10.22 -34.91
N PRO A 109 -6.59 -9.79 -36.16
CA PRO A 109 -5.28 -9.30 -36.58
C PRO A 109 -4.97 -7.93 -35.93
N PHE A 110 -3.68 -7.64 -35.77
CA PHE A 110 -3.18 -6.32 -35.43
C PHE A 110 -2.10 -5.91 -36.44
N ALA A 111 -1.76 -4.63 -36.45
CA ALA A 111 -0.71 -4.07 -37.29
C ALA A 111 0.27 -3.24 -36.45
N LEU A 112 1.50 -3.14 -36.92
CA LEU A 112 2.51 -2.23 -36.40
C LEU A 112 2.79 -1.14 -37.44
N LEU A 113 2.78 0.11 -37.00
CA LEU A 113 3.19 1.25 -37.80
C LEU A 113 4.59 1.70 -37.36
N PHE A 114 5.50 1.79 -38.31
CA PHE A 114 6.83 2.36 -38.09
C PHE A 114 6.89 3.76 -38.70
N ILE A 115 7.35 4.74 -37.94
CA ILE A 115 7.42 6.15 -38.33
C ILE A 115 8.88 6.60 -38.17
N ASP A 116 9.43 7.25 -39.19
CA ASP A 116 10.73 7.89 -39.15
C ASP A 116 10.60 9.40 -39.41
N LEU A 117 11.58 10.18 -38.96
CA LEU A 117 11.57 11.64 -39.10
C LEU A 117 12.46 12.10 -40.25
N ASP A 118 11.82 12.50 -41.35
CA ASP A 118 12.51 13.02 -42.52
C ASP A 118 13.39 14.23 -42.17
N GLY A 119 14.66 14.16 -42.57
CA GLY A 119 15.60 15.27 -42.39
C GLY A 119 16.02 15.54 -40.94
N PHE A 120 15.72 14.67 -39.97
CA PHE A 120 16.06 14.92 -38.57
C PHE A 120 17.56 15.12 -38.33
N LYS A 121 18.42 14.40 -39.07
CA LYS A 121 19.87 14.61 -39.02
C LYS A 121 20.28 16.03 -39.44
N TYR A 122 19.66 16.58 -40.49
CA TYR A 122 19.91 17.96 -40.93
C TYR A 122 19.60 18.94 -39.79
N VAL A 123 18.50 18.73 -39.06
CA VAL A 123 18.15 19.57 -37.93
C VAL A 123 19.22 19.52 -36.83
N ASN A 124 19.65 18.32 -36.44
CA ASN A 124 20.71 18.16 -35.43
C ASN A 124 22.02 18.83 -35.87
N ASP A 125 22.40 18.66 -37.15
CA ASP A 125 23.65 19.18 -37.67
C ASP A 125 23.65 20.73 -37.79
N HIS A 126 22.49 21.36 -38.02
CA HIS A 126 22.38 22.83 -38.23
C HIS A 126 21.95 23.61 -36.99
N TYR A 127 21.13 23.02 -36.12
CA TYR A 127 20.55 23.68 -34.95
C TYR A 127 21.03 23.07 -33.63
N GLY A 128 21.80 21.99 -33.68
CA GLY A 128 22.31 21.28 -32.50
C GLY A 128 21.29 20.29 -31.91
N HIS A 129 21.80 19.40 -31.08
CA HIS A 129 21.02 18.30 -30.50
C HIS A 129 19.89 18.79 -29.58
N ASP A 130 20.09 19.87 -28.83
CA ASP A 130 19.05 20.42 -27.95
C ASP A 130 17.77 20.77 -28.72
N HIS A 131 17.88 21.27 -29.95
CA HIS A 131 16.72 21.54 -30.81
C HIS A 131 16.09 20.27 -31.36
N GLY A 132 16.92 19.26 -31.69
CA GLY A 132 16.43 17.93 -32.04
C GLY A 132 15.60 17.30 -30.92
N ASP A 133 16.07 17.44 -29.68
CA ASP A 133 15.40 16.92 -28.48
C ASP A 133 14.04 17.59 -28.26
N GLU A 134 13.93 18.91 -28.46
CA GLU A 134 12.66 19.64 -28.39
C GLU A 134 11.67 19.20 -29.47
N ILE A 135 12.17 18.86 -30.67
CA ILE A 135 11.33 18.29 -31.73
C ILE A 135 10.83 16.90 -31.32
N LEU A 136 11.71 16.03 -30.80
CA LEU A 136 11.33 14.70 -30.33
C LEU A 136 10.28 14.76 -29.20
N LYS A 137 10.46 15.66 -28.23
CA LYS A 137 9.46 15.93 -27.19
C LYS A 137 8.11 16.36 -27.77
N THR A 138 8.13 17.29 -28.72
CA THR A 138 6.93 17.79 -29.39
C THR A 138 6.20 16.68 -30.13
N ILE A 139 6.93 15.81 -30.83
CA ILE A 139 6.37 14.65 -31.52
C ILE A 139 5.76 13.68 -30.52
N GLY A 140 6.44 13.40 -29.39
CA GLY A 140 5.90 12.56 -28.33
C GLY A 140 4.56 13.07 -27.80
N VAL A 141 4.44 14.38 -27.56
CA VAL A 141 3.18 15.00 -27.15
C VAL A 141 2.10 14.85 -28.23
N ARG A 142 2.43 15.13 -29.50
CA ARG A 142 1.48 15.03 -30.62
C ARG A 142 0.98 13.60 -30.83
N LEU A 143 1.88 12.61 -30.79
CA LEU A 143 1.53 11.20 -30.94
C LEU A 143 0.58 10.74 -29.84
N ARG A 144 0.83 11.11 -28.57
CA ARG A 144 -0.10 10.81 -27.47
C ARG A 144 -1.49 11.41 -27.68
N GLY A 145 -1.58 12.59 -28.30
CA GLY A 145 -2.86 13.27 -28.54
C GLY A 145 -3.71 12.68 -29.67
N VAL A 146 -3.12 11.87 -30.55
CA VAL A 146 -3.82 11.31 -31.74
C VAL A 146 -4.00 9.79 -31.68
N ILE A 147 -3.33 9.11 -30.75
CA ILE A 147 -3.44 7.67 -30.54
C ILE A 147 -4.47 7.42 -29.43
N ARG A 148 -5.32 6.41 -29.61
CA ARG A 148 -6.31 6.00 -28.60
C ARG A 148 -5.63 5.58 -27.28
N GLU A 149 -6.29 5.85 -26.16
CA GLU A 149 -5.89 5.25 -24.88
C GLU A 149 -6.07 3.72 -24.95
N THR A 150 -5.13 2.99 -24.36
CA THR A 150 -5.10 1.51 -24.32
C THR A 150 -5.29 0.99 -22.91
#